data_AF-A0A379UTQ1-F1
#
_entry.id   AF-A0A379UTQ1-F1
#
_cell.length_a   1.000
_cell.length_b   1.000
_cell.length_c   1.000
_cell.angle_alpha   90.00
_cell.angle_beta   90.00
_cell.angle_gamma   90.00
#
_symmetry.space_group_name_H-M   'P 1'
#
loop_
_entity.id
_entity.type
_entity.pdbx_description
1 polymer ?
#
loop_
_entity_poly.entity_id
_entity_poly.type
_entity_poly.pdbx_seq_one_letter_code
_entity_poly.pdbx_strand_id
1 'polypeptide(L)'
;MAIIKSIKFWLAEIVLLVVVLPILAIIFSIFNIIFNIAGDIYGLIATLMATILVGCATGGIRGRFIDERERFIPGFLPALLLIFYSLTVWLIMIIVADGDFESSVFYHGIQWFGLYSALIKSALMTEFYEISSSRVIIAPVIPFVGFLSYTIMRFITVRQNNKLENVTGWRSIVLLIAAMTIAISGLLAWQTYDRRERRVVNDPAREITESFEPGTYDPFTPDNKLTALSASPGLSLENDWPRLNGATAVYPVYASAAQALYHNLDVDSVWKYVRCDRTPGAWEKLIHGEADIIFVAEPSAEQKASARAQGVDLHFYPLPARLLFLSRIRIIR
;
A
#
# COMPACT_ATOMS: atom_id res chain seq x y z
N MET A 1 -9.18 -40.07 -25.76
CA MET A 1 -7.82 -40.12 -25.18
C MET A 1 -7.04 -38.81 -25.37
N ALA A 2 -7.02 -38.21 -26.57
CA ALA A 2 -6.32 -36.95 -26.85
C ALA A 2 -6.86 -35.72 -26.05
N ILE A 3 -8.18 -35.60 -25.90
CA ILE A 3 -8.82 -34.50 -25.14
C ILE A 3 -8.39 -34.51 -23.66
N ILE A 4 -8.40 -35.68 -23.03
CA ILE A 4 -8.00 -35.86 -21.62
C ILE A 4 -6.52 -35.50 -21.42
N LYS A 5 -5.66 -35.84 -22.38
CA LYS A 5 -4.23 -35.47 -22.35
C LYS A 5 -4.04 -33.96 -22.43
N SER A 6 -4.80 -33.28 -23.29
CA SER A 6 -4.79 -31.82 -23.41
C SER A 6 -5.28 -31.14 -22.14
N ILE A 7 -6.37 -31.61 -21.53
CA ILE A 7 -6.89 -31.06 -20.26
C ILE A 7 -5.85 -31.20 -19.13
N LYS A 8 -5.24 -32.39 -18.98
CA LYS A 8 -4.20 -32.62 -17.97
C LYS A 8 -3.00 -31.69 -18.16
N PHE A 9 -2.57 -31.49 -19.42
CA PHE A 9 -1.50 -30.56 -19.75
C PHE A 9 -1.86 -29.13 -19.34
N TRP A 10 -3.04 -28.64 -19.74
CA TRP A 10 -3.51 -27.30 -19.40
C TRP A 10 -3.59 -27.07 -17.89
N LEU A 11 -4.14 -28.04 -17.16
CA LEU A 11 -4.24 -27.95 -15.72
C LEU A 11 -2.85 -27.88 -15.06
N ALA A 12 -1.89 -28.67 -15.54
CA ALA A 12 -0.51 -28.59 -15.06
C ALA A 12 0.15 -27.23 -15.34
N GLU A 13 -0.06 -26.66 -16.53
CA GLU A 13 0.46 -25.31 -16.87
C GLU A 13 -0.17 -24.22 -15.97
N ILE A 14 -1.48 -24.28 -15.76
CA ILE A 14 -2.19 -23.31 -14.90
C ILE A 14 -1.72 -23.44 -13.45
N VAL A 15 -1.59 -24.66 -12.92
CA VAL A 15 -1.07 -24.88 -11.55
C VAL A 15 0.37 -24.37 -11.43
N LEU A 16 1.22 -24.64 -12.42
CA LEU A 16 2.60 -24.13 -12.42
C LEU A 16 2.63 -22.60 -12.36
N LEU A 17 1.80 -21.93 -13.14
CA LEU A 17 1.82 -20.47 -13.28
C LEU A 17 1.10 -19.73 -12.14
N VAL A 18 -0.05 -20.24 -11.69
CA VAL A 18 -0.92 -19.57 -10.70
C VAL A 18 -0.62 -20.02 -9.27
N VAL A 19 0.02 -21.18 -9.08
CA VAL A 19 0.35 -21.71 -7.76
C VAL A 19 1.85 -21.76 -7.52
N VAL A 20 2.59 -22.53 -8.33
CA VAL A 20 4.01 -22.79 -8.06
C VAL A 20 4.86 -21.52 -8.23
N LEU A 21 4.68 -20.79 -9.33
CA LEU A 21 5.43 -19.57 -9.63
C LEU A 21 5.29 -18.52 -8.52
N PRO A 22 4.08 -18.09 -8.09
CA PRO A 22 3.97 -17.08 -7.03
C PRO A 22 4.50 -17.59 -5.69
N ILE A 23 4.32 -18.88 -5.34
CA ILE A 23 4.88 -19.44 -4.09
C ILE A 23 6.41 -19.36 -4.09
N LEU A 24 7.05 -19.77 -5.18
CA LEU A 24 8.51 -19.67 -5.31
C LEU A 24 8.97 -18.21 -5.26
N ALA A 25 8.27 -17.30 -5.95
CA ALA A 25 8.59 -15.88 -5.91
C ALA A 25 8.43 -15.28 -4.51
N ILE A 26 7.42 -15.70 -3.72
CA ILE A 26 7.26 -15.31 -2.32
C ILE A 26 8.44 -15.78 -1.48
N ILE A 27 8.86 -17.04 -1.63
CA ILE A 27 10.01 -17.60 -0.90
C ILE A 27 11.27 -16.78 -1.20
N PHE A 28 11.54 -16.44 -2.46
CA PHE A 28 12.67 -15.58 -2.82
C PHE A 28 12.50 -14.13 -2.35
N SER A 29 11.27 -13.65 -2.17
CA SER A 29 11.01 -12.29 -1.70
C SER A 29 11.16 -12.14 -0.18
N ILE A 30 11.30 -13.23 0.59
CA ILE A 30 11.62 -13.19 2.03
C ILE A 30 12.92 -12.42 2.30
N PHE A 31 13.88 -12.44 1.36
CA PHE A 31 15.11 -11.66 1.49
C PHE A 31 14.86 -10.15 1.63
N ASN A 32 13.75 -9.63 1.09
CA ASN A 32 13.40 -8.21 1.26
C ASN A 32 13.16 -7.85 2.72
N ILE A 33 12.59 -8.77 3.50
CA ILE A 33 12.38 -8.61 4.94
C ILE A 33 13.73 -8.69 5.66
N ILE A 34 14.58 -9.66 5.28
CA ILE A 34 15.90 -9.86 5.90
C ILE A 34 16.80 -8.64 5.73
N PHE A 35 16.77 -8.00 4.54
CA PHE A 35 17.57 -6.81 4.25
C PHE A 35 16.87 -5.48 4.63
N ASN A 36 15.71 -5.54 5.27
CA ASN A 36 14.89 -4.38 5.63
C ASN A 36 14.61 -3.41 4.46
N ILE A 37 14.34 -3.96 3.28
CA ILE A 37 13.99 -3.20 2.07
C ILE A 37 12.54 -3.44 1.63
N ALA A 38 11.77 -4.21 2.41
CA ALA A 38 10.36 -4.47 2.16
C ALA A 38 9.55 -3.16 2.21
N GLY A 39 8.64 -2.98 1.25
CA GLY A 39 7.85 -1.75 1.18
C GLY A 39 8.64 -0.51 0.73
N ASP A 40 9.87 -0.65 0.25
CA ASP A 40 10.63 0.39 -0.47
C ASP A 40 10.75 0.08 -1.98
N ILE A 41 11.16 1.06 -2.80
CA ILE A 41 11.41 0.89 -4.23
C ILE A 41 12.41 -0.23 -4.52
N TYR A 42 13.42 -0.41 -3.66
CA TYR A 42 14.38 -1.51 -3.78
C TYR A 42 13.72 -2.87 -3.53
N GLY A 43 12.82 -2.99 -2.55
CA GLY A 43 12.05 -4.21 -2.32
C GLY A 43 11.10 -4.54 -3.47
N LEU A 44 10.49 -3.54 -4.09
CA LEU A 44 9.66 -3.72 -5.29
C LEU A 44 10.50 -4.24 -6.47
N ILE A 45 11.66 -3.61 -6.73
CA ILE A 45 12.59 -4.05 -7.78
C ILE A 45 13.07 -5.49 -7.50
N ALA A 46 13.45 -5.79 -6.26
CA ALA A 46 13.89 -7.12 -5.87
C ALA A 46 12.78 -8.16 -6.06
N THR A 47 11.52 -7.83 -5.74
CA THR A 47 10.37 -8.71 -5.98
C THR A 47 10.14 -8.96 -7.46
N LEU A 48 10.22 -7.91 -8.30
CA LEU A 48 10.11 -8.05 -9.75
C LEU A 48 11.23 -8.94 -10.31
N MET A 49 12.47 -8.73 -9.86
CA MET A 49 13.61 -9.56 -10.24
C MET A 49 13.43 -11.02 -9.81
N ALA A 50 13.02 -11.27 -8.57
CA ALA A 50 12.74 -12.61 -8.07
C ALA A 50 11.65 -13.29 -8.92
N THR A 51 10.57 -12.58 -9.23
CA THR A 51 9.48 -13.10 -10.07
C THR A 51 9.97 -13.44 -11.48
N ILE A 52 10.79 -12.59 -12.10
CA ILE A 52 11.40 -12.84 -13.42
C ILE A 52 12.33 -14.06 -13.37
N LEU A 53 13.18 -14.16 -12.35
CA LEU A 53 14.12 -15.28 -12.19
C LEU A 53 13.37 -16.60 -12.02
N VAL A 54 12.33 -16.61 -11.19
CA VAL A 54 11.47 -17.79 -10.98
C VAL A 54 10.71 -18.16 -12.26
N GLY A 55 10.14 -17.19 -12.97
CA GLY A 55 9.48 -17.44 -14.25
C GLY A 55 10.44 -18.02 -15.28
N CYS A 56 11.62 -17.44 -15.44
CA CYS A 56 12.68 -17.99 -16.29
C CYS A 56 13.06 -19.42 -15.88
N ALA A 57 13.36 -19.67 -14.60
CA ALA A 57 13.77 -20.99 -14.13
C ALA A 57 12.69 -22.05 -14.39
N THR A 58 11.44 -21.77 -14.02
CA THR A 58 10.32 -22.68 -14.22
C THR A 58 10.02 -22.91 -15.71
N GLY A 59 10.09 -21.87 -16.54
CA GLY A 59 9.91 -21.97 -17.99
C GLY A 59 11.00 -22.78 -18.67
N GLY A 60 12.26 -22.60 -18.26
CA GLY A 60 13.39 -23.37 -18.75
C GLY A 60 13.34 -24.83 -18.34
N ILE A 61 13.03 -25.12 -17.08
CA ILE A 61 12.80 -26.50 -16.60
C ILE A 61 11.68 -27.15 -17.40
N ARG A 62 10.52 -26.48 -17.48
CA ARG A 62 9.36 -27.02 -18.19
C ARG A 62 9.66 -27.28 -19.65
N GLY A 63 10.34 -26.38 -20.35
CA GLY A 63 10.72 -26.55 -21.75
C GLY A 63 11.65 -27.73 -22.03
N ARG A 64 12.50 -28.12 -21.05
CA ARG A 64 13.39 -29.29 -21.17
C ARG A 64 12.62 -30.60 -21.06
N PHE A 65 11.67 -30.69 -20.12
CA PHE A 65 10.95 -31.91 -19.76
C PHE A 65 9.65 -32.17 -20.55
N ILE A 66 9.45 -31.51 -21.69
CA ILE A 66 8.34 -31.86 -22.60
C ILE A 66 8.77 -33.06 -23.46
N ASP A 67 8.03 -34.16 -23.37
CA ASP A 67 8.37 -35.42 -24.06
C ASP A 67 8.05 -35.40 -25.57
N GLU A 68 7.05 -34.62 -25.97
CA GLU A 68 6.52 -34.60 -27.34
C GLU A 68 6.83 -33.28 -28.05
N ARG A 69 6.85 -33.31 -29.39
CA ARG A 69 6.89 -32.06 -30.13
C ARG A 69 5.58 -31.31 -29.92
N GLU A 70 5.67 -30.01 -29.71
CA GLU A 70 4.51 -29.17 -29.43
C GLU A 70 4.30 -28.11 -30.50
N ARG A 71 3.03 -27.73 -30.67
CA ARG A 71 2.62 -26.59 -31.49
C ARG A 71 2.56 -25.34 -30.62
N PHE A 72 2.95 -24.20 -31.18
CA PHE A 72 3.02 -22.94 -30.44
C PHE A 72 1.69 -22.56 -29.76
N ILE A 73 0.57 -22.50 -30.50
CA ILE A 73 -0.70 -22.04 -29.91
C ILE A 73 -1.15 -22.95 -28.75
N PRO A 74 -1.41 -24.26 -28.93
CA PRO A 74 -1.92 -25.09 -27.84
C PRO A 74 -0.96 -25.23 -26.66
N GLY A 75 0.36 -25.18 -26.91
CA GLY A 75 1.38 -25.28 -25.88
C GLY A 75 1.46 -24.03 -25.02
N PHE A 76 1.38 -22.84 -25.61
CA PHE A 76 1.59 -21.57 -24.90
C PHE A 76 0.28 -20.88 -24.48
N LEU A 77 -0.88 -21.31 -25.01
CA LEU A 77 -2.17 -20.66 -24.74
C LEU A 77 -2.51 -20.51 -23.25
N PRO A 78 -2.23 -21.47 -22.34
CA PRO A 78 -2.48 -21.27 -20.91
C PRO A 78 -1.74 -20.03 -20.35
N ALA A 79 -0.46 -19.89 -20.67
CA ALA A 79 0.35 -18.76 -20.21
C ALA A 79 -0.10 -17.44 -20.85
N LEU A 80 -0.43 -17.48 -22.13
CA LEU A 80 -0.91 -16.30 -22.87
C LEU A 80 -2.27 -15.80 -22.35
N LEU A 81 -3.18 -16.71 -21.99
CA LEU A 81 -4.45 -16.35 -21.37
C LEU A 81 -4.27 -15.71 -19.99
N LEU A 82 -3.28 -16.16 -19.22
CA LEU A 82 -2.95 -15.55 -17.91
C LEU A 82 -2.28 -14.16 -18.07
N ILE A 83 -1.44 -13.98 -19.09
CA ILE A 83 -0.92 -12.65 -19.46
C ILE A 83 -2.09 -11.73 -19.82
N PHE A 84 -2.97 -12.18 -20.71
CA PHE A 84 -4.15 -11.42 -21.12
C PHE A 84 -5.02 -11.06 -19.92
N TYR A 85 -5.36 -12.05 -19.07
CA TYR A 85 -6.10 -11.84 -17.83
C TYR A 85 -5.44 -10.77 -16.95
N SER A 86 -4.12 -10.84 -16.75
CA SER A 86 -3.41 -9.88 -15.90
C SER A 86 -3.49 -8.44 -16.42
N LEU A 87 -3.35 -8.26 -17.73
CA LEU A 87 -3.44 -6.94 -18.37
C LEU A 87 -4.89 -6.44 -18.39
N THR A 88 -5.87 -7.31 -18.61
CA THR A 88 -7.29 -6.96 -18.58
C THR A 88 -7.74 -6.54 -17.19
N VAL A 89 -7.38 -7.29 -16.13
CA VAL A 89 -7.67 -6.90 -14.75
C VAL A 89 -7.04 -5.54 -14.44
N TRP A 90 -5.80 -5.32 -14.85
CA TRP A 90 -5.13 -4.04 -14.66
C TRP A 90 -5.87 -2.89 -15.35
N LEU A 91 -6.22 -3.07 -16.62
CA LEU A 91 -6.97 -2.07 -17.40
C LEU A 91 -8.34 -1.77 -16.77
N ILE A 92 -9.07 -2.80 -16.33
CA ILE A 92 -10.36 -2.63 -15.65
C ILE A 92 -10.19 -1.81 -14.37
N MET A 93 -9.19 -2.11 -13.55
CA MET A 93 -8.94 -1.33 -12.33
C MET A 93 -8.65 0.15 -12.64
N ILE A 94 -7.83 0.43 -13.66
CA ILE A 94 -7.53 1.82 -14.07
C ILE A 94 -8.79 2.54 -14.53
N ILE A 95 -9.64 1.89 -15.33
CA ILE A 95 -10.89 2.48 -15.84
C ILE A 95 -11.89 2.70 -14.72
N VAL A 96 -12.13 1.69 -13.86
CA VAL A 96 -13.12 1.76 -12.77
C VAL A 96 -12.70 2.77 -11.72
N ALA A 97 -11.40 2.93 -11.47
CA ALA A 97 -10.89 3.95 -10.58
C ALA A 97 -10.90 5.36 -11.19
N ASP A 98 -11.31 5.54 -12.46
CA ASP A 98 -11.17 6.81 -13.20
C ASP A 98 -9.73 7.36 -13.16
N GLY A 99 -8.75 6.45 -13.18
CA GLY A 99 -7.34 6.78 -13.00
C GLY A 99 -6.95 7.21 -11.58
N ASP A 100 -7.86 7.17 -10.59
CA ASP A 100 -7.56 7.41 -9.19
C ASP A 100 -6.80 6.25 -8.54
N PHE A 101 -5.47 6.37 -8.52
CA PHE A 101 -4.59 5.36 -7.92
C PHE A 101 -4.69 5.25 -6.40
N GLU A 102 -5.38 6.16 -5.72
CA GLU A 102 -5.70 6.06 -4.29
C GLU A 102 -7.03 5.34 -4.03
N SER A 103 -7.77 5.04 -5.10
CA SER A 103 -9.05 4.37 -5.02
C SER A 103 -8.93 2.99 -4.37
N SER A 104 -9.88 2.70 -3.48
CA SER A 104 -10.04 1.38 -2.86
C SER A 104 -10.22 0.24 -3.88
N VAL A 105 -10.56 0.56 -5.14
CA VAL A 105 -10.62 -0.39 -6.26
C VAL A 105 -9.32 -1.17 -6.39
N PHE A 106 -8.17 -0.52 -6.23
CA PHE A 106 -6.90 -1.23 -6.35
C PHE A 106 -6.62 -2.12 -5.13
N TYR A 107 -7.03 -1.74 -3.93
CA TYR A 107 -6.90 -2.58 -2.73
C TYR A 107 -7.68 -3.89 -2.88
N HIS A 108 -8.93 -3.81 -3.35
CA HIS A 108 -9.79 -4.96 -3.56
C HIS A 108 -9.38 -5.75 -4.82
N GLY A 109 -9.04 -5.05 -5.90
CA GLY A 109 -8.67 -5.64 -7.19
C GLY A 109 -7.36 -6.45 -7.15
N ILE A 110 -6.43 -6.11 -6.24
CA ILE A 110 -5.23 -6.94 -5.99
C ILE A 110 -5.61 -8.40 -5.65
N GLN A 111 -6.74 -8.63 -4.98
CA GLN A 111 -7.17 -9.98 -4.61
C GLN A 111 -7.53 -10.84 -5.83
N TRP A 112 -7.88 -10.23 -6.96
CA TRP A 112 -8.20 -10.94 -8.20
C TRP A 112 -6.99 -11.63 -8.83
N PHE A 113 -5.77 -11.32 -8.39
CA PHE A 113 -4.56 -12.03 -8.81
C PHE A 113 -4.28 -13.32 -8.01
N GLY A 114 -5.17 -13.73 -7.11
CA GLY A 114 -5.05 -14.99 -6.38
C GLY A 114 -3.81 -15.02 -5.49
N LEU A 115 -2.95 -16.03 -5.61
CA LEU A 115 -1.72 -16.13 -4.79
C LEU A 115 -0.70 -15.03 -5.07
N TYR A 116 -0.72 -14.42 -6.26
CA TYR A 116 0.08 -13.22 -6.52
C TYR A 116 -0.36 -12.03 -5.66
N SER A 117 -1.60 -12.01 -5.14
CA SER A 117 -2.04 -10.95 -4.22
C SER A 117 -1.19 -10.89 -2.96
N ALA A 118 -0.74 -12.05 -2.44
CA ALA A 118 0.14 -12.10 -1.27
C ALA A 118 1.54 -11.55 -1.61
N LEU A 119 2.08 -11.94 -2.77
CA LEU A 119 3.35 -11.42 -3.26
C LEU A 119 3.30 -9.91 -3.47
N ILE A 120 2.24 -9.42 -4.13
CA ILE A 120 1.97 -8.00 -4.35
C ILE A 120 1.90 -7.25 -3.02
N LYS A 121 1.11 -7.74 -2.05
CA LYS A 121 0.99 -7.11 -0.74
C LYS A 121 2.33 -7.06 -0.03
N SER A 122 3.12 -8.14 -0.07
CA SER A 122 4.46 -8.15 0.54
C SER A 122 5.42 -7.14 -0.09
N ALA A 123 5.28 -6.85 -1.39
CA ALA A 123 6.12 -5.88 -2.09
C ALA A 123 5.71 -4.42 -1.83
N LEU A 124 4.44 -4.19 -1.46
CA LEU A 124 3.85 -2.85 -1.35
C LEU A 124 3.56 -2.41 0.09
N MET A 125 3.44 -3.34 1.03
CA MET A 125 3.22 -3.04 2.44
C MET A 125 4.45 -2.34 3.02
N THR A 126 4.23 -1.14 3.56
CA THR A 126 5.21 -0.40 4.35
C THR A 126 5.26 -0.92 5.79
N GLU A 127 6.22 -0.43 6.59
CA GLU A 127 6.32 -0.75 8.03
C GLU A 127 5.03 -0.47 8.82
N PHE A 128 4.15 0.41 8.30
CA PHE A 128 2.86 0.76 8.90
C PHE A 128 1.67 -0.03 8.32
N TYR A 129 1.92 -1.09 7.54
CA TYR A 129 0.89 -1.88 6.84
C TYR A 129 0.01 -1.07 5.86
N GLU A 130 0.42 0.15 5.52
CA GLU A 130 -0.22 0.97 4.51
C GLU A 130 0.35 0.67 3.13
N ILE A 131 -0.55 0.52 2.15
CA ILE A 131 -0.17 0.39 0.74
C ILE A 131 0.08 1.81 0.22
N SER A 132 1.33 2.10 -0.16
CA SER A 132 1.66 3.41 -0.74
C SER A 132 0.91 3.67 -2.05
N SER A 133 0.10 4.73 -2.07
CA SER A 133 -0.69 5.20 -3.23
C SER A 133 0.08 5.24 -4.55
N SER A 134 1.36 5.64 -4.53
CA SER A 134 2.18 5.79 -5.74
C SER A 134 2.64 4.47 -6.36
N ARG A 135 2.65 3.37 -5.60
CA ARG A 135 3.21 2.07 -6.05
C ARG A 135 2.15 1.04 -6.39
N VAL A 136 0.88 1.31 -6.06
CA VAL A 136 -0.26 0.43 -6.37
C VAL A 136 -0.42 0.20 -7.87
N ILE A 137 -0.06 1.19 -8.68
CA ILE A 137 -0.10 1.13 -10.15
C ILE A 137 0.78 0.00 -10.69
N ILE A 138 1.90 -0.27 -10.03
CA ILE A 138 2.90 -1.25 -10.48
C ILE A 138 2.55 -2.66 -9.97
N ALA A 139 1.64 -2.78 -9.02
CA ALA A 139 1.18 -4.05 -8.45
C ALA A 139 0.85 -5.12 -9.52
N PRO A 140 0.11 -4.80 -10.60
CA PRO A 140 -0.28 -5.79 -11.61
C PRO A 140 0.86 -6.18 -12.56
N VAL A 141 1.98 -5.45 -12.54
CA VAL A 141 3.17 -5.77 -13.33
C VAL A 141 3.82 -7.06 -12.82
N ILE A 142 3.74 -7.36 -11.53
CA ILE A 142 4.33 -8.56 -10.91
C ILE A 142 3.85 -9.87 -11.59
N PRO A 143 2.54 -10.21 -11.61
CA PRO A 143 2.07 -11.41 -12.30
C PRO A 143 2.37 -11.37 -13.80
N PHE A 144 2.25 -10.21 -14.45
CA PHE A 144 2.55 -10.04 -15.87
C PHE A 144 4.01 -10.43 -16.20
N VAL A 145 5.01 -9.91 -15.47
CA VAL A 145 6.43 -10.23 -15.73
C VAL A 145 6.76 -11.68 -15.39
N GLY A 146 6.08 -12.28 -14.41
CA GLY A 146 6.21 -13.70 -14.10
C GLY A 146 5.75 -14.58 -15.25
N PHE A 147 4.53 -14.35 -15.77
CA PHE A 147 4.01 -15.11 -16.90
C PHE A 147 4.79 -14.85 -18.20
N LEU A 148 5.20 -13.60 -18.45
CA LEU A 148 5.96 -13.24 -19.63
C LEU A 148 7.35 -13.89 -19.63
N SER A 149 8.09 -13.81 -18.51
CA SER A 149 9.42 -14.41 -18.39
C SER A 149 9.38 -15.94 -18.51
N TYR A 150 8.36 -16.59 -17.91
CA TYR A 150 8.08 -18.01 -18.12
C TYR A 150 7.88 -18.35 -19.60
N THR A 151 6.99 -17.61 -20.28
CA THR A 151 6.64 -17.83 -21.68
C THR A 151 7.86 -17.69 -22.59
N ILE A 152 8.65 -16.63 -22.40
CA ILE A 152 9.88 -16.36 -23.17
C ILE A 152 10.90 -17.47 -22.96
N MET A 153 11.22 -17.81 -21.70
CA MET A 153 12.25 -18.79 -21.42
C MET A 153 11.86 -20.20 -21.89
N ARG A 154 10.58 -20.55 -21.74
CA ARG A 154 10.04 -21.80 -22.28
C ARG A 154 10.16 -21.84 -23.80
N PHE A 155 9.78 -20.77 -24.51
CA PHE A 155 9.93 -20.69 -25.96
C PHE A 155 11.38 -20.86 -26.41
N ILE A 156 12.33 -20.16 -25.77
CA ILE A 156 13.76 -20.29 -26.05
C ILE A 156 14.20 -21.75 -25.88
N THR A 157 13.82 -22.37 -24.77
CA THR A 157 14.25 -23.74 -24.43
C THR A 157 13.67 -24.78 -25.39
N VAL A 158 12.39 -24.70 -25.71
CA VAL A 158 11.73 -25.65 -26.63
C VAL A 158 12.29 -25.48 -28.06
N ARG A 159 12.61 -24.25 -28.46
CA ARG A 159 13.25 -23.95 -29.74
C ARG A 159 14.66 -24.51 -29.81
N GLN A 160 15.48 -24.31 -28.76
CA GLN A 160 16.84 -24.86 -28.68
C GLN A 160 16.86 -26.38 -28.74
N ASN A 161 15.86 -27.05 -28.18
CA ASN A 161 15.74 -28.51 -28.20
C ASN A 161 15.05 -29.06 -29.46
N ASN A 162 14.76 -28.23 -30.47
CA ASN A 162 14.04 -28.62 -31.70
C ASN A 162 12.69 -29.32 -31.45
N LYS A 163 12.02 -28.97 -30.34
CA LYS A 163 10.74 -29.56 -29.91
C LYS A 163 9.50 -28.79 -30.42
N LEU A 164 9.68 -27.69 -31.15
CA LEU A 164 8.59 -26.94 -31.78
C LEU A 164 8.26 -27.51 -33.16
N GLU A 165 7.02 -27.96 -33.36
CA GLU A 165 6.53 -28.42 -34.67
C GLU A 165 6.25 -27.25 -35.61
N ASN A 166 5.60 -26.21 -35.08
CA ASN A 166 5.15 -25.06 -35.85
C ASN A 166 5.00 -23.83 -34.95
N VAL A 167 5.38 -22.67 -35.49
CA VAL A 167 5.26 -21.35 -34.87
C VAL A 167 4.15 -20.48 -35.48
N THR A 168 3.37 -20.96 -36.47
CA THR A 168 2.28 -20.16 -37.08
C THR A 168 1.37 -19.51 -36.02
N GLY A 169 1.09 -18.21 -36.19
CA GLY A 169 0.22 -17.44 -35.29
C GLY A 169 0.92 -16.73 -34.12
N TRP A 170 2.21 -16.98 -33.87
CA TRP A 170 2.95 -16.32 -32.79
C TRP A 170 2.98 -14.79 -32.92
N ARG A 171 3.10 -14.28 -34.16
CA ARG A 171 3.17 -12.85 -34.45
C ARG A 171 1.89 -12.12 -34.03
N SER A 172 0.72 -12.69 -34.32
CA SER A 172 -0.58 -12.07 -33.99
C SER A 172 -0.77 -11.96 -32.47
N ILE A 173 -0.33 -12.97 -31.72
CA ILE A 173 -0.41 -12.98 -30.26
C ILE A 173 0.54 -11.93 -29.66
N VAL A 174 1.79 -11.87 -30.14
CA VAL A 174 2.76 -10.87 -29.70
C VAL A 174 2.27 -9.45 -30.03
N LEU A 175 1.69 -9.25 -31.22
CA LEU A 175 1.11 -7.96 -31.60
C LEU A 175 -0.06 -7.57 -30.69
N LEU A 176 -0.93 -8.52 -30.30
CA LEU A 176 -2.05 -8.27 -29.39
C LEU A 176 -1.56 -7.87 -27.99
N ILE A 177 -0.59 -8.61 -27.43
CA ILE A 177 -0.01 -8.29 -26.11
C ILE A 177 0.70 -6.93 -26.17
N ALA A 178 1.48 -6.66 -27.22
CA ALA A 178 2.15 -5.38 -27.41
C ALA A 178 1.15 -4.23 -27.53
N ALA A 179 0.06 -4.41 -28.29
CA ALA A 179 -1.00 -3.41 -28.43
C ALA A 179 -1.67 -3.11 -27.08
N MET A 180 -1.96 -4.13 -26.25
CA MET A 180 -2.49 -3.91 -24.90
C MET A 180 -1.51 -3.17 -23.99
N THR A 181 -0.23 -3.55 -23.99
CA THR A 181 0.79 -2.86 -23.20
C THR A 181 0.93 -1.39 -23.62
N ILE A 182 0.89 -1.11 -24.92
CA ILE A 182 0.92 0.25 -25.46
C ILE A 182 -0.35 1.02 -25.06
N ALA A 183 -1.53 0.39 -25.15
CA ALA A 183 -2.79 1.02 -24.76
C ALA A 183 -2.81 1.39 -23.27
N ILE A 184 -2.41 0.46 -22.39
CA ILE A 184 -2.31 0.73 -20.95
C ILE A 184 -1.28 1.83 -20.67
N SER A 185 -0.10 1.76 -21.29
CA SER A 185 0.95 2.78 -21.11
C SER A 185 0.50 4.16 -21.61
N GLY A 186 -0.20 4.23 -22.74
CA GLY A 186 -0.76 5.46 -23.29
C GLY A 186 -1.84 6.05 -22.40
N LEU A 187 -2.72 5.22 -21.84
CA LEU A 187 -3.74 5.65 -20.87
C LEU A 187 -3.10 6.24 -19.61
N LEU A 188 -2.10 5.55 -19.05
CA LEU A 188 -1.35 6.04 -17.88
C LEU A 188 -0.61 7.35 -18.18
N ALA A 189 0.00 7.48 -19.37
CA ALA A 189 0.69 8.69 -19.79
C ALA A 189 -0.29 9.87 -19.94
N TRP A 190 -1.43 9.64 -20.58
CA TRP A 190 -2.48 10.65 -20.75
C TRP A 190 -3.06 11.09 -19.41
N GLN A 191 -3.37 10.17 -18.49
CA GLN A 191 -3.85 10.51 -17.15
C GLN A 191 -2.80 11.28 -16.34
N THR A 192 -1.53 10.89 -16.45
CA THR A 192 -0.43 11.62 -15.81
C THR A 192 -0.31 13.04 -16.36
N TYR A 193 -0.49 13.21 -17.67
CA TYR A 193 -0.48 14.51 -18.34
C TYR A 193 -1.67 15.37 -17.92
N ASP A 194 -2.89 14.84 -18.00
CA ASP A 194 -4.12 15.53 -17.60
C ASP A 194 -4.07 15.96 -16.12
N ARG A 195 -3.56 15.09 -15.23
CA ARG A 195 -3.30 15.45 -13.83
C ARG A 195 -2.26 16.57 -13.70
N ARG A 196 -1.22 16.58 -14.51
CA ARG A 196 -0.20 17.66 -14.49
C ARG A 196 -0.78 18.99 -14.97
N GLU A 197 -1.66 18.98 -15.96
CA GLU A 197 -2.30 20.20 -16.47
C GLU A 197 -3.44 20.71 -15.56
N ARG A 198 -4.23 19.80 -14.98
CA ARG A 198 -5.31 20.13 -14.04
C ARG A 198 -4.82 20.40 -12.62
N ARG A 199 -3.54 20.17 -12.32
CA ARG A 199 -2.93 20.71 -11.10
C ARG A 199 -3.12 22.22 -11.16
N VAL A 200 -3.86 22.76 -10.18
CA VAL A 200 -3.79 24.18 -9.85
C VAL A 200 -2.29 24.47 -9.74
N VAL A 201 -1.77 25.32 -10.63
CA VAL A 201 -0.36 25.71 -10.60
C VAL A 201 -0.06 26.12 -9.17
N ASN A 202 0.89 25.42 -8.53
CA ASN A 202 1.40 25.83 -7.23
C ASN A 202 1.97 27.24 -7.44
N ASP A 203 1.18 28.24 -7.11
CA ASP A 203 1.62 29.62 -7.01
C ASP A 203 2.20 29.74 -5.60
N PRO A 204 3.53 29.81 -5.43
CA PRO A 204 4.14 29.90 -4.09
C PRO A 204 3.63 31.12 -3.31
N ALA A 205 3.08 32.14 -3.98
CA ALA A 205 2.48 33.32 -3.35
C ALA A 205 1.03 33.10 -2.88
N ARG A 206 0.36 32.02 -3.31
CA ARG A 206 -1.01 31.64 -2.92
C ARG A 206 -1.10 30.25 -2.30
N GLU A 207 0.01 29.53 -2.25
CA GLU A 207 0.13 28.24 -1.60
C GLU A 207 0.02 28.47 -0.09
N ILE A 208 -1.09 28.03 0.50
CA ILE A 208 -1.12 27.75 1.93
C ILE A 208 -0.30 26.48 2.09
N THR A 209 1.02 26.63 2.29
CA THR A 209 1.84 25.50 2.67
C THR A 209 1.33 25.07 4.05
N GLU A 210 0.66 23.92 4.12
CA GLU A 210 0.46 23.20 5.39
C GLU A 210 1.81 22.61 5.86
N SER A 211 2.86 23.44 5.85
CA SER A 211 4.16 23.11 6.40
C SER A 211 4.01 23.14 7.92
N PHE A 212 3.56 22.02 8.46
CA PHE A 212 3.73 21.71 9.86
C PHE A 212 5.22 21.43 10.08
N GLU A 213 5.97 22.44 10.52
CA GLU A 213 7.36 22.28 10.95
C GLU A 213 7.36 21.67 12.36
N PRO A 214 7.68 20.36 12.52
CA PRO A 214 7.77 19.74 13.84
C PRO A 214 8.81 20.51 14.67
N GLY A 215 8.52 20.86 15.92
CA GLY A 215 9.37 21.75 16.73
C GLY A 215 8.76 23.13 16.99
N THR A 216 8.18 23.75 15.96
CA THR A 216 7.75 25.17 16.04
C THR A 216 6.51 25.40 16.89
N TYR A 217 5.77 24.34 17.19
CA TYR A 217 4.57 24.36 18.01
C TYR A 217 4.75 23.57 19.31
N ASP A 218 5.98 23.27 19.71
CA ASP A 218 6.23 22.55 20.95
C ASP A 218 6.05 23.48 22.15
N PRO A 219 5.26 23.08 23.17
CA PRO A 219 5.10 23.89 24.37
C PRO A 219 6.43 24.11 25.08
N PHE A 220 6.56 25.25 25.73
CA PHE A 220 7.70 25.69 26.53
C PHE A 220 9.02 25.87 25.74
N THR A 221 8.98 25.73 24.41
CA THR A 221 10.09 26.11 23.53
C THR A 221 10.15 27.64 23.36
N PRO A 222 11.34 28.26 23.43
CA PRO A 222 11.50 29.67 23.06
C PRO A 222 11.01 29.96 21.64
N ASP A 223 10.36 31.10 21.44
CA ASP A 223 9.88 31.58 20.12
C ASP A 223 8.95 30.62 19.36
N ASN A 224 8.19 29.79 20.09
CA ASN A 224 7.18 28.94 19.50
C ASN A 224 6.03 29.75 18.85
N LYS A 225 5.31 29.13 17.92
CA LYS A 225 4.18 29.71 17.19
C LYS A 225 2.82 29.45 17.87
N LEU A 226 2.83 29.06 19.14
CA LEU A 226 1.58 28.78 19.87
C LEU A 226 0.82 30.07 20.14
N THR A 227 -0.50 29.99 20.00
CA THR A 227 -1.38 31.11 20.32
C THR A 227 -1.50 31.23 21.84
N ALA A 228 -1.13 32.39 22.38
CA ALA A 228 -1.34 32.73 23.78
C ALA A 228 -2.82 33.02 24.05
N LEU A 229 -3.29 32.71 25.27
CA LEU A 229 -4.64 33.09 25.68
C LEU A 229 -4.74 34.61 25.81
N SER A 230 -5.81 35.20 25.29
CA SER A 230 -6.07 36.64 25.40
C SER A 230 -6.41 37.10 26.83
N ALA A 231 -6.74 36.15 27.72
CA ALA A 231 -7.02 36.39 29.13
C ALA A 231 -6.45 35.25 29.98
N SER A 232 -6.26 35.49 31.27
CA SER A 232 -5.81 34.47 32.21
C SER A 232 -6.79 33.28 32.22
N PRO A 233 -6.30 32.03 32.14
CA PRO A 233 -7.18 30.88 32.16
C PRO A 233 -7.82 30.72 33.53
N GLY A 234 -9.09 30.29 33.56
CA GLY A 234 -9.79 29.92 34.80
C GLY A 234 -9.35 28.57 35.37
N LEU A 235 -8.49 27.84 34.66
CA LEU A 235 -7.90 26.56 35.06
C LEU A 235 -6.37 26.67 34.96
N SER A 236 -5.67 26.13 35.93
CA SER A 236 -4.21 26.11 35.98
C SER A 236 -3.79 24.84 36.71
N LEU A 237 -2.83 24.10 36.14
CA LEU A 237 -2.42 22.78 36.58
C LEU A 237 -0.93 22.81 36.95
N GLU A 238 -0.68 22.75 38.26
CA GLU A 238 0.67 22.75 38.85
C GLU A 238 1.33 21.37 38.85
N ASN A 239 0.54 20.30 38.77
CA ASN A 239 0.92 18.89 38.81
C ASN A 239 -0.17 18.01 38.15
N ASP A 240 0.07 16.70 38.09
CA ASP A 240 -0.85 15.69 37.54
C ASP A 240 -1.41 16.05 36.15
N TRP A 241 -0.51 16.50 35.27
CA TRP A 241 -0.87 16.95 33.93
C TRP A 241 -1.48 15.82 33.09
N PRO A 242 -2.68 16.01 32.51
CA PRO A 242 -3.26 15.00 31.64
C PRO A 242 -2.40 14.82 30.37
N ARG A 243 -2.27 13.57 29.93
CA ARG A 243 -1.53 13.23 28.71
C ARG A 243 -2.40 13.48 27.48
N LEU A 244 -2.05 14.49 26.71
CA LEU A 244 -2.68 14.92 25.47
C LEU A 244 -2.03 14.26 24.26
N ASN A 245 -2.85 13.83 23.29
CA ASN A 245 -2.39 13.35 21.99
C ASN A 245 -3.39 13.73 20.88
N GLY A 246 -3.07 13.56 19.60
CA GLY A 246 -4.07 13.83 18.56
C GLY A 246 -3.56 13.89 17.13
N ALA A 247 -4.46 14.37 16.27
CA ALA A 247 -4.17 14.61 14.87
C ALA A 247 -3.23 15.81 14.69
N THR A 248 -2.33 15.72 13.70
CA THR A 248 -1.34 16.78 13.40
C THR A 248 -1.99 18.13 13.10
N ALA A 249 -3.11 18.12 12.37
CA ALA A 249 -3.83 19.34 11.99
C ALA A 249 -4.30 20.20 13.17
N VAL A 250 -4.43 19.61 14.36
CA VAL A 250 -4.86 20.30 15.59
C VAL A 250 -3.83 20.32 16.70
N TYR A 251 -2.61 19.84 16.45
CA TYR A 251 -1.51 19.95 17.40
C TYR A 251 -1.35 21.37 17.96
N PRO A 252 -1.36 22.44 17.15
CA PRO A 252 -1.23 23.79 17.68
C PRO A 252 -2.31 24.16 18.71
N VAL A 253 -3.53 23.60 18.60
CA VAL A 253 -4.64 23.93 19.50
C VAL A 253 -4.40 23.34 20.89
N TYR A 254 -4.11 22.04 20.98
CA TYR A 254 -3.92 21.40 22.28
C TYR A 254 -2.53 21.64 22.87
N ALA A 255 -1.52 21.91 22.05
CA ALA A 255 -0.23 22.43 22.50
C ALA A 255 -0.38 23.84 23.11
N SER A 256 -1.18 24.73 22.49
CA SER A 256 -1.52 26.04 23.07
C SER A 256 -2.24 25.91 24.40
N ALA A 257 -3.14 24.94 24.53
CA ALA A 257 -3.81 24.66 25.80
C ALA A 257 -2.80 24.20 26.87
N ALA A 258 -1.91 23.25 26.55
CA ALA A 258 -0.88 22.80 27.49
C ALA A 258 0.06 23.95 27.90
N GLN A 259 0.51 24.76 26.95
CA GLN A 259 1.35 25.94 27.21
C GLN A 259 0.71 26.91 28.20
N ALA A 260 -0.60 27.10 28.10
CA ALA A 260 -1.32 28.05 28.93
C ALA A 260 -1.75 27.48 30.28
N LEU A 261 -2.01 26.18 30.35
CA LEU A 261 -2.61 25.53 31.52
C LEU A 261 -1.60 24.77 32.37
N TYR A 262 -0.49 24.29 31.82
CA TYR A 262 0.47 23.46 32.55
C TYR A 262 1.61 24.32 33.09
N HIS A 263 1.88 24.21 34.39
CA HIS A 263 3.03 24.84 35.05
C HIS A 263 4.05 23.79 35.49
N ASN A 264 5.25 24.24 35.88
CA ASN A 264 6.36 23.38 36.33
C ASN A 264 6.80 22.31 35.32
N LEU A 265 6.52 22.54 34.03
CA LEU A 265 7.06 21.77 32.91
C LEU A 265 7.99 22.65 32.09
N ASP A 266 8.93 21.98 31.44
CA ASP A 266 9.87 22.55 30.49
C ASP A 266 9.83 21.75 29.19
N VAL A 267 10.68 22.13 28.23
CA VAL A 267 10.73 21.51 26.91
C VAL A 267 11.06 20.01 26.99
N ASP A 268 11.82 19.56 27.99
CA ASP A 268 12.26 18.16 28.09
C ASP A 268 11.21 17.27 28.78
N SER A 269 10.46 17.84 29.71
CA SER A 269 9.45 17.13 30.50
C SER A 269 8.09 17.09 29.81
N VAL A 270 7.74 18.10 28.99
CA VAL A 270 6.42 18.21 28.37
C VAL A 270 6.12 17.10 27.36
N TRP A 271 7.12 16.52 26.69
CA TRP A 271 6.94 15.41 25.73
C TRP A 271 6.35 14.12 26.33
N LYS A 272 6.37 14.00 27.65
CA LYS A 272 5.70 12.91 28.37
C LYS A 272 4.19 13.10 28.43
N TYR A 273 3.73 14.34 28.29
CA TYR A 273 2.35 14.75 28.48
C TYR A 273 1.70 15.32 27.22
N VAL A 274 2.45 15.84 26.26
CA VAL A 274 1.91 16.39 25.02
C VAL A 274 2.60 15.71 23.86
N ARG A 275 1.83 14.97 23.05
CA ARG A 275 2.32 14.21 21.89
C ARG A 275 1.50 14.46 20.64
N CYS A 276 2.10 14.20 19.48
CA CYS A 276 1.44 14.27 18.18
C CYS A 276 1.68 12.97 17.40
N ASP A 277 0.96 11.91 17.76
CA ASP A 277 1.10 10.57 17.15
C ASP A 277 0.16 10.35 15.95
N ARG A 278 -0.50 11.41 15.48
CA ARG A 278 -1.54 11.39 14.43
C ARG A 278 -2.77 10.58 14.86
N THR A 279 -3.83 10.64 14.06
CA THR A 279 -5.13 10.05 14.43
C THR A 279 -5.06 8.56 14.83
N PRO A 280 -4.41 7.65 14.05
CA PRO A 280 -4.37 6.24 14.43
C PRO A 280 -3.58 5.99 15.73
N GLY A 281 -2.40 6.61 15.87
CA GLY A 281 -1.56 6.46 17.06
C GLY A 281 -2.20 7.03 18.31
N ALA A 282 -2.87 8.19 18.21
CA ALA A 282 -3.62 8.77 19.32
C ALA A 282 -4.74 7.83 19.82
N TRP A 283 -5.48 7.19 18.90
CA TRP A 283 -6.50 6.19 19.26
C TRP A 283 -5.91 4.99 19.99
N GLU A 284 -4.81 4.45 19.48
CA GLU A 284 -4.10 3.33 20.11
C GLU A 284 -3.65 3.69 21.53
N LYS A 285 -3.05 4.87 21.72
CA LYS A 285 -2.57 5.33 23.01
C LYS A 285 -3.71 5.60 23.99
N LEU A 286 -4.84 6.16 23.56
CA LEU A 286 -6.01 6.35 24.42
C LEU A 286 -6.54 4.99 24.92
N ILE A 287 -6.71 4.03 24.01
CA ILE A 287 -7.26 2.70 24.32
C ILE A 287 -6.35 1.94 25.30
N HIS A 288 -5.02 2.00 25.12
CA HIS A 288 -4.06 1.36 26.03
C HIS A 288 -3.84 2.14 27.33
N GLY A 289 -4.45 3.33 27.50
CA GLY A 289 -4.29 4.16 28.68
C GLY A 289 -2.94 4.88 28.76
N GLU A 290 -2.29 5.06 27.62
CA GLU A 290 -1.05 5.84 27.46
C GLU A 290 -1.32 7.32 27.15
N ALA A 291 -2.54 7.66 26.71
CA ALA A 291 -3.07 9.02 26.64
C ALA A 291 -4.34 9.12 27.48
N ASP A 292 -4.58 10.30 28.06
CA ASP A 292 -5.77 10.60 28.85
C ASP A 292 -6.80 11.34 28.01
N ILE A 293 -6.33 12.21 27.11
CA ILE A 293 -7.15 13.04 26.23
C ILE A 293 -6.62 12.99 24.80
N ILE A 294 -7.50 12.80 23.82
CA ILE A 294 -7.12 12.93 22.40
C ILE A 294 -7.98 13.93 21.61
N PHE A 295 -7.33 14.60 20.66
CA PHE A 295 -7.92 15.58 19.74
C PHE A 295 -7.94 15.02 18.32
N VAL A 296 -9.06 14.41 17.94
CA VAL A 296 -9.17 13.62 16.69
C VAL A 296 -10.55 13.77 16.03
N ALA A 297 -10.65 13.28 14.80
CA ALA A 297 -11.94 13.02 14.15
C ALA A 297 -12.64 11.81 14.77
N GLU A 298 -13.91 11.61 14.40
CA GLU A 298 -14.72 10.51 14.93
C GLU A 298 -14.07 9.13 14.68
N PRO A 299 -14.11 8.19 15.65
CA PRO A 299 -13.49 6.89 15.48
C PRO A 299 -14.18 6.05 14.42
N SER A 300 -13.38 5.24 13.72
CA SER A 300 -13.87 4.18 12.85
C SER A 300 -14.63 3.09 13.64
N ALA A 301 -15.38 2.25 12.93
CA ALA A 301 -16.06 1.11 13.54
C ALA A 301 -15.07 0.15 14.25
N GLU A 302 -13.87 -0.03 13.69
CA GLU A 302 -12.80 -0.87 14.24
C GLU A 302 -12.25 -0.28 15.55
N GLN A 303 -12.02 1.03 15.61
CA GLN A 303 -11.57 1.71 16.83
C GLN A 303 -12.62 1.63 17.94
N LYS A 304 -13.90 1.80 17.59
CA LYS A 304 -15.04 1.60 18.53
C LYS A 304 -15.13 0.17 19.03
N ALA A 305 -14.76 -0.83 18.23
CA ALA A 305 -14.74 -2.24 18.63
C ALA A 305 -13.54 -2.56 19.53
N SER A 306 -12.34 -2.05 19.20
CA SER A 306 -11.12 -2.23 19.98
C SER A 306 -11.25 -1.64 21.40
N ALA A 307 -11.80 -0.43 21.52
CA ALA A 307 -12.06 0.19 22.82
C ALA A 307 -13.01 -0.66 23.68
N ARG A 308 -14.10 -1.18 23.09
CA ARG A 308 -15.03 -2.09 23.78
C ARG A 308 -14.36 -3.38 24.23
N ALA A 309 -13.51 -3.97 23.39
CA ALA A 309 -12.78 -5.19 23.71
C ALA A 309 -11.81 -4.99 24.89
N GLN A 310 -11.22 -3.80 25.03
CA GLN A 310 -10.35 -3.44 26.15
C GLN A 310 -11.12 -2.87 27.36
N GLY A 311 -12.46 -2.87 27.34
CA GLY A 311 -13.28 -2.36 28.43
C GLY A 311 -13.10 -0.84 28.67
N VAL A 312 -12.73 -0.10 27.63
CA VAL A 312 -12.55 1.35 27.68
C VAL A 312 -13.86 2.02 27.30
N ASP A 313 -14.39 2.82 28.22
CA ASP A 313 -15.53 3.70 27.95
C ASP A 313 -15.06 5.01 27.31
N LEU A 314 -15.69 5.39 26.20
CA LEU A 314 -15.28 6.53 25.38
C LEU A 314 -16.29 7.67 25.51
N HIS A 315 -15.84 8.83 26.00
CA HIS A 315 -16.67 10.02 26.15
C HIS A 315 -16.32 11.07 25.11
N PHE A 316 -17.30 11.51 24.32
CA PHE A 316 -17.11 12.43 23.20
C PHE A 316 -17.56 13.84 23.53
N TYR A 317 -16.72 14.83 23.26
CA TYR A 317 -17.02 16.25 23.47
C TYR A 317 -16.75 17.04 22.17
N PRO A 318 -17.77 17.66 21.56
CA PRO A 318 -17.61 18.35 20.28
C PRO A 318 -16.87 19.68 20.43
N LEU A 319 -15.95 19.97 19.51
CA LEU A 319 -15.31 21.27 19.32
C LEU A 319 -15.88 21.99 18.08
N PRO A 320 -15.92 23.33 18.05
CA PRO A 320 -16.57 24.12 16.98
C PRO A 320 -16.03 23.88 15.56
N ALA A 321 -14.85 23.27 15.43
CA ALA A 321 -14.24 22.91 14.15
C ALA A 321 -14.24 21.39 13.95
N ARG A 322 -15.39 20.73 13.76
CA ARG A 322 -15.50 19.27 13.41
C ARG A 322 -14.49 18.34 14.10
N LEU A 323 -14.18 18.58 15.38
CA LEU A 323 -13.22 17.81 16.15
C LEU A 323 -13.87 17.31 17.43
N LEU A 324 -13.46 16.12 17.87
CA LEU A 324 -13.98 15.47 19.07
C LEU A 324 -12.85 15.40 20.11
N PHE A 325 -13.16 15.82 21.32
CA PHE A 325 -12.38 15.58 22.52
C PHE A 325 -12.84 14.26 23.14
N LEU A 326 -11.87 13.48 23.60
CA LEU A 326 -12.09 12.16 24.18
C LEU A 326 -11.32 12.02 25.46
N SER A 327 -12.00 11.75 26.58
CA SER A 327 -11.36 11.55 27.88
C SER A 327 -11.65 10.18 28.47
N ARG A 328 -10.63 9.56 29.08
CA ARG A 328 -10.80 8.39 29.95
C ARG A 328 -10.86 8.85 31.41
N ILE A 329 -12.02 8.78 32.06
CA ILE A 329 -12.12 9.06 33.51
C ILE A 329 -12.14 7.73 34.26
N ARG A 330 -11.11 7.46 35.06
CA ARG A 330 -11.16 6.44 36.11
C ARG A 330 -11.54 7.15 37.40
N ILE A 331 -12.82 7.10 37.77
CA ILE A 331 -13.24 7.53 39.11
C ILE A 331 -12.68 6.49 40.10
N ILE A 332 -11.54 6.79 40.70
CA ILE A 332 -11.09 6.10 41.91
C ILE A 332 -11.72 6.90 43.06
N ARG A 333 -12.67 6.27 43.76
CA ARG A 333 -13.15 6.75 45.06
C ARG A 333 -12.10 6.52 46.13
#